data_AF-A0A809YUM4-F1
#
_entry.id   AF-A0A809YUM4-F1
#
_cell.length_a   1.000
_cell.length_b   1.000
_cell.length_c   1.000
_cell.angle_alpha   90.00
_cell.angle_beta   90.00
_cell.angle_gamma   90.00
#
_symmetry.space_group_name_H-M   'P 1'
#
loop_
_entity.id
_entity.type
_entity.pdbx_description
1 polymer ?
#
loop_
_entity_poly.entity_id
_entity_poly.type
_entity_poly.pdbx_seq_one_letter_code
_entity_poly.pdbx_strand_id
1 'polypeptide(L)'
;MKKITKSRLHLLLEIERIIGGECYNAKTQNWGPNGVFEGEGRHFPYPITFIGSDGNKIKRKNVDNSLSAEMAITGYYAFGANQLLIMRALDKVIRHLEDNHGLSIS
;
A
#
# COMPACT_ATOMS: atom_id res chain seq x y z
N MET A 1 -19.54 1.72 -6.81
CA MET A 1 -18.21 1.22 -7.27
C MET A 1 -18.43 -0.08 -8.00
N LYS A 2 -17.75 -0.32 -9.13
CA LYS A 2 -17.71 -1.67 -9.71
C LYS A 2 -17.06 -2.62 -8.70
N LYS A 3 -17.61 -3.82 -8.57
CA LYS A 3 -17.03 -4.87 -7.73
C LYS A 3 -15.63 -5.19 -8.27
N ILE A 4 -14.61 -5.09 -7.42
CA ILE A 4 -13.24 -5.43 -7.79
C ILE A 4 -13.12 -6.94 -7.97
N THR A 5 -12.47 -7.39 -9.03
CA THR A 5 -12.19 -8.82 -9.24
C THR A 5 -11.10 -9.28 -8.28
N LYS A 6 -10.99 -10.60 -8.05
CA LYS A 6 -9.91 -11.16 -7.24
C LYS A 6 -8.53 -10.88 -7.84
N SER A 7 -8.38 -11.02 -9.16
CA SER A 7 -7.13 -10.73 -9.88
C SER A 7 -6.72 -9.27 -9.73
N ARG A 8 -7.67 -8.34 -9.92
CA ARG A 8 -7.43 -6.91 -9.71
C ARG A 8 -7.03 -6.60 -8.28
N LEU A 9 -7.72 -7.17 -7.29
CA LEU A 9 -7.35 -6.98 -5.89
C LEU A 9 -5.93 -7.46 -5.61
N HIS A 10 -5.57 -8.65 -6.09
CA HIS A 10 -4.23 -9.21 -5.90
C HIS A 10 -3.16 -8.29 -6.48
N LEU A 11 -3.34 -7.83 -7.72
CA LEU A 11 -2.42 -6.88 -8.35
C LEU A 11 -2.28 -5.58 -7.54
N LEU A 12 -3.37 -5.03 -7.00
CA LEU A 12 -3.28 -3.83 -6.17
C LEU A 12 -2.45 -4.07 -4.90
N LEU A 13 -2.59 -5.24 -4.28
CA LEU A 13 -1.80 -5.61 -3.10
C LEU A 13 -0.31 -5.79 -3.44
N GLU A 14 -0.01 -6.37 -4.60
CA GLU A 14 1.38 -6.52 -5.07
C GLU A 14 2.03 -5.16 -5.34
N ILE A 15 1.33 -4.26 -6.04
CA ILE A 15 1.84 -2.92 -6.34
C ILE A 15 1.96 -2.09 -5.05
N GLU A 16 0.99 -2.20 -4.14
CA GLU A 16 1.09 -1.55 -2.83
C GLU A 16 2.33 -2.01 -2.07
N ARG A 17 2.66 -3.31 -2.11
CA ARG A 17 3.87 -3.84 -1.45
C ARG A 17 5.15 -3.24 -2.03
N ILE A 18 5.19 -3.00 -3.35
CA ILE A 18 6.32 -2.33 -4.01
C ILE A 18 6.41 -0.87 -3.50
N ILE A 19 5.31 -0.11 -3.58
CA ILE A 19 5.29 1.31 -3.20
C ILE A 19 5.53 1.51 -1.69
N GLY A 20 4.96 0.64 -0.86
CA GLY A 20 5.14 0.66 0.59
C GLY A 20 6.56 0.31 1.02
N GLY A 21 7.29 -0.48 0.22
CA GLY A 21 8.72 -0.73 0.37
C GLY A 21 9.57 0.53 0.15
N GLU A 22 9.10 1.44 -0.71
CA GLU A 22 9.74 2.72 -1.01
C GLU A 22 9.27 3.87 -0.07
N CYS A 23 8.46 3.57 0.96
CA CYS A 23 7.97 4.57 1.90
C CYS A 23 8.85 4.64 3.16
N TYR A 24 9.84 5.52 3.15
CA TYR A 24 10.81 5.70 4.24
C TYR A 24 10.38 6.73 5.28
N ASN A 25 10.75 6.50 6.54
CA ASN A 25 10.64 7.51 7.60
C ASN A 25 11.99 8.24 7.76
N ALA A 26 12.05 9.48 7.27
CA ALA A 26 13.26 10.32 7.36
C ALA A 26 13.74 10.63 8.79
N LYS A 27 12.90 10.42 9.81
CA LYS A 27 13.29 10.58 11.23
C LYS A 27 13.98 9.34 11.81
N THR A 28 13.94 8.20 11.12
CA THR A 28 14.64 6.99 11.55
C THR A 28 16.09 7.10 11.10
N GLN A 29 16.97 7.57 12.01
CA GLN A 29 18.41 7.50 11.80
C GLN A 29 18.85 6.05 11.72
N ASN A 30 19.53 5.71 10.64
CA ASN A 30 19.80 4.33 10.29
C ASN A 30 21.31 4.07 10.36
N TRP A 31 21.73 3.41 11.44
CA TRP A 31 23.12 3.10 11.74
C TRP A 31 23.30 1.58 11.76
N GLY A 32 24.20 1.08 10.92
CA GLY A 32 24.61 -0.32 10.85
C GLY A 32 25.65 -0.70 11.92
N PRO A 33 26.10 -1.96 11.96
CA PRO A 33 27.21 -2.39 12.80
C PRO A 33 28.43 -1.49 12.60
N ASN A 34 29.18 -1.21 13.67
CA ASN A 34 30.34 -0.31 13.67
C ASN A 34 30.03 1.17 13.32
N GLY A 35 28.78 1.62 13.40
CA GLY A 35 28.43 3.02 13.20
C GLY A 35 28.46 3.47 11.74
N VAL A 36 28.30 2.54 10.79
CA VAL A 36 28.13 2.89 9.38
C VAL A 36 26.75 3.54 9.19
N PHE A 37 26.72 4.74 8.61
CA PHE A 37 25.46 5.38 8.25
C PHE A 37 24.86 4.70 7.01
N GLU A 38 23.78 3.96 7.20
CA GLU A 38 23.02 3.32 6.12
C GLU A 38 21.96 4.31 5.64
N GLY A 39 22.39 5.33 4.90
CA GLY A 39 21.55 6.46 4.47
C GLY A 39 20.34 6.10 3.60
N GLU A 40 20.31 4.88 3.06
CA GLU A 40 19.19 4.29 2.34
C GLU A 40 18.05 3.84 3.27
N GLY A 41 18.29 3.80 4.60
CA GLY A 41 17.33 3.35 5.60
C GLY A 41 17.20 1.82 5.67
N ARG A 42 16.75 1.30 6.82
CA ARG A 42 16.36 -0.11 6.92
C ARG A 42 15.04 -0.23 6.18
N HIS A 43 14.93 -1.25 5.33
CA HIS A 43 13.66 -1.58 4.67
C HIS A 43 12.60 -1.89 5.74
N PHE A 44 11.77 -0.90 6.04
CA PHE A 44 10.58 -1.07 6.87
C PHE A 44 9.38 -0.62 6.06
N PRO A 45 8.55 -1.55 5.57
CA PRO A 45 7.35 -1.16 4.84
C PRO A 45 6.47 -0.28 5.73
N TYR A 46 6.04 0.86 5.19
CA TYR A 46 5.17 1.77 5.91
C TYR A 46 3.83 1.09 6.20
N PRO A 47 3.33 1.13 7.45
CA PRO A 47 2.11 0.40 7.78
C PRO A 47 0.92 1.00 7.05
N ILE A 48 0.22 0.17 6.30
CA ILE A 48 -1.09 0.49 5.74
C ILE A 48 -2.16 0.28 6.81
N THR A 49 -3.13 1.20 6.84
CA THR A 49 -4.31 1.12 7.71
C THR A 49 -5.53 0.78 6.88
N PHE A 50 -6.28 -0.23 7.32
CA PHE A 50 -7.56 -0.63 6.76
C PHE A 50 -8.69 -0.31 7.75
N ILE A 51 -9.90 -0.18 7.22
CA ILE A 51 -11.12 -0.02 7.98
C ILE A 51 -11.93 -1.31 7.83
N GLY A 52 -12.16 -2.01 8.94
CA GLY A 52 -12.97 -3.22 8.97
C GLY A 52 -14.46 -2.93 8.80
N SER A 53 -15.24 -3.99 8.61
CA SER A 53 -16.70 -3.90 8.46
C SER A 53 -17.40 -3.36 9.72
N ASP A 54 -16.76 -3.51 10.88
CA ASP A 54 -17.17 -2.98 12.17
C ASP A 54 -16.70 -1.52 12.41
N GLY A 55 -16.00 -0.92 11.44
CA GLY A 55 -15.39 0.41 11.55
C GLY A 55 -14.05 0.44 12.29
N ASN A 56 -13.56 -0.71 12.79
CA ASN A 56 -12.29 -0.77 13.51
C ASN A 56 -11.10 -0.63 12.54
N LYS A 57 -10.06 0.06 13.00
CA LYS A 57 -8.84 0.26 12.22
C LYS A 57 -7.87 -0.88 12.44
N ILE A 58 -7.41 -1.48 11.35
CA ILE A 58 -6.42 -2.56 11.37
C ILE A 58 -5.17 -2.06 10.66
N LYS A 59 -4.02 -2.07 11.34
CA LYS A 59 -2.73 -1.72 10.74
C LYS A 59 -1.98 -2.99 10.36
N ARG A 60 -1.44 -3.03 9.14
CA ARG A 60 -0.57 -4.13 8.68
C ARG A 60 0.69 -3.57 8.02
N LYS A 61 1.82 -4.22 8.27
CA LYS A 61 3.08 -3.99 7.56
C LYS A 61 3.26 -4.89 6.34
N ASN A 62 2.61 -6.06 6.38
CA ASN A 62 2.52 -6.99 5.28
C ASN A 62 1.04 -7.18 4.96
N VAL A 63 0.66 -6.87 3.73
CA VAL A 63 -0.68 -7.13 3.25
C VAL A 63 -0.67 -8.48 2.55
N ASP A 64 -1.63 -9.32 2.89
CA ASP A 64 -1.81 -10.64 2.32
C ASP A 64 -3.22 -10.77 1.72
N ASN A 65 -3.45 -11.88 1.02
CA ASN A 65 -4.73 -12.16 0.38
C ASN A 65 -5.85 -12.55 1.39
N SER A 66 -5.62 -12.45 2.71
CA SER A 66 -6.66 -12.74 3.72
C SER A 66 -7.67 -11.62 3.88
N LEU A 67 -7.36 -10.41 3.39
CA LEU A 67 -8.27 -9.27 3.44
C LEU A 67 -9.43 -9.45 2.46
N SER A 68 -10.65 -9.15 2.92
CA SER A 68 -11.78 -9.02 2.01
C SER A 68 -11.55 -7.85 1.05
N ALA A 69 -12.11 -7.96 -0.16
CA ALA A 69 -12.03 -6.90 -1.16
C ALA A 69 -12.56 -5.54 -0.65
N GLU A 70 -13.62 -5.59 0.14
CA GLU A 70 -14.25 -4.42 0.76
C GLU A 70 -13.34 -3.74 1.77
N MET A 71 -12.62 -4.53 2.59
CA MET A 71 -11.67 -3.99 3.56
C MET A 71 -10.42 -3.47 2.84
N ALA A 72 -9.88 -4.25 1.89
CA ALA A 72 -8.64 -3.91 1.21
C ALA A 72 -8.71 -2.57 0.46
N ILE A 73 -9.84 -2.25 -0.19
CA ILE A 73 -9.97 -0.98 -0.93
C ILE A 73 -9.97 0.26 -0.01
N THR A 74 -10.21 0.08 1.30
CA THR A 74 -10.13 1.18 2.29
C THR A 74 -8.69 1.53 2.66
N GLY A 75 -7.70 0.74 2.23
CA GLY A 75 -6.31 0.87 2.62
C GLY A 75 -5.72 2.26 2.38
N TYR A 76 -5.15 2.84 3.43
CA TYR A 76 -4.48 4.14 3.38
C TYR A 76 -3.20 4.18 4.23
N TYR A 77 -2.22 4.98 3.79
CA TYR A 77 -1.11 5.40 4.64
C TYR A 77 -1.50 6.62 5.46
N ALA A 78 -1.21 6.59 6.75
CA ALA A 78 -1.44 7.73 7.65
C ALA A 78 -0.13 8.51 7.84
N PHE A 79 -0.05 9.75 7.35
CA PHE A 79 1.09 10.64 7.46
C PHE A 79 0.76 11.82 8.39
N GLY A 80 0.81 11.58 9.70
CA GLY A 80 0.35 12.57 10.69
C GLY A 80 -1.15 12.82 10.55
N ALA A 81 -1.54 14.07 10.29
CA ALA A 81 -2.94 14.44 10.04
C ALA A 81 -3.41 14.10 8.62
N ASN A 82 -2.48 13.84 7.69
CA ASN A 82 -2.79 13.54 6.30
C ASN A 82 -2.93 12.03 6.06
N GLN A 83 -3.65 11.68 5.00
CA GLN A 83 -3.81 10.29 4.58
C GLN A 83 -3.63 10.17 3.06
N LEU A 84 -2.91 9.15 2.64
CA LEU A 84 -2.87 8.73 1.24
C LEU A 84 -3.72 7.48 1.08
N LEU A 85 -4.86 7.59 0.38
CA LEU A 85 -5.74 6.48 0.05
C LEU A 85 -5.10 5.57 -1.01
N ILE A 86 -4.00 4.91 -0.67
CA ILE A 86 -3.09 4.23 -1.60
C ILE A 86 -3.82 3.20 -2.46
N MET A 87 -4.67 2.36 -1.87
CA MET A 87 -5.40 1.33 -2.61
C MET A 87 -6.36 1.92 -3.65
N ARG A 88 -7.02 3.03 -3.31
CA ARG A 88 -7.89 3.77 -4.22
C ARG A 88 -7.08 4.50 -5.30
N ALA A 89 -5.91 5.03 -4.96
CA ALA A 89 -5.04 5.70 -5.92
C ALA A 89 -4.51 4.70 -6.96
N LEU A 90 -4.04 3.53 -6.52
CA LEU A 90 -3.57 2.47 -7.40
C LEU A 90 -4.68 1.95 -8.32
N ASP A 91 -5.91 1.74 -7.82
CA ASP A 91 -7.03 1.36 -8.68
C ASP A 91 -7.29 2.40 -9.79
N LYS A 92 -7.20 3.69 -9.47
CA LYS A 92 -7.35 4.76 -10.46
C LYS A 92 -6.22 4.75 -11.50
N VAL A 93 -4.97 4.55 -11.08
CA VAL A 93 -3.81 4.47 -11.98
C VAL A 93 -3.99 3.31 -12.95
N ILE A 94 -4.35 2.13 -12.45
CA ILE A 94 -4.52 0.97 -13.32
C ILE A 94 -5.68 1.18 -14.30
N ARG A 95 -6.82 1.75 -13.87
CA ARG A 95 -7.91 2.10 -14.80
C ARG A 95 -7.45 3.08 -15.88
N HIS A 96 -6.68 4.08 -15.49
CA HIS A 96 -6.14 5.04 -16.45
C HIS A 96 -5.26 4.35 -17.49
N LEU A 97 -4.43 3.39 -17.08
CA LEU A 97 -3.60 2.59 -18.00
C LEU A 97 -4.44 1.66 -18.89
N GLU A 98 -5.49 1.05 -18.35
CA GLU A 98 -6.43 0.22 -19.13
C GLU A 98 -7.15 1.06 -20.19
N ASP A 99 -7.68 2.21 -19.79
CA ASP A 99 -8.52 3.06 -20.64
C ASP A 99 -7.71 3.83 -21.70
N ASN A 100 -6.45 4.19 -21.42
CA ASN A 100 -5.68 5.13 -22.24
C ASN A 100 -4.38 4.55 -22.83
N HIS A 101 -3.89 3.44 -22.30
CA HIS A 101 -2.58 2.89 -22.68
C HIS A 101 -2.62 1.41 -23.11
N GLY A 102 -3.83 0.84 -23.26
CA GLY A 102 -4.01 -0.54 -23.74
C GLY A 102 -3.51 -1.60 -22.75
N LEU A 103 -3.37 -1.26 -21.47
CA LEU A 103 -3.06 -2.24 -20.44
C LEU A 103 -4.23 -3.23 -20.33
N SER A 104 -3.93 -4.53 -20.45
CA SER A 104 -4.91 -5.60 -20.25
C SER A 104 -4.44 -6.50 -19.12
N ILE A 105 -5.21 -6.52 -18.03
CA ILE A 105 -4.95 -7.38 -16.89
C ILE A 105 -5.95 -8.54 -16.92
N SER A 106 -5.45 -9.74 -17.20
CA SER A 106 -6.20 -11.00 -17.19
C SER A 106 -6.31 -11.57 -15.77
#